data_AF-A0AAW7EYT2-F1
#
_entry.id   AF-A0AAW7EYT2-F1
#
_cell.length_a   1.000
_cell.length_b   1.000
_cell.length_c   1.000
_cell.angle_alpha   90.00
_cell.angle_beta   90.00
_cell.angle_gamma   90.00
#
_symmetry.space_group_name_H-M   'P 1'
#
loop_
_entity.id
_entity.type
_entity.pdbx_description
1 polymer ?
#
loop_
_entity_poly.entity_id
_entity_poly.type
_entity_poly.pdbx_seq_one_letter_code
_entity_poly.pdbx_strand_id
1 'polypeptide(L)'
;MRYLILLPHIRIENANAVAGLTWGFPAISHFLGYVHALSRKVRATHGVHFDGCAVISHHSHVQAYSSGRDYQFALTRNPLTKEGKTASFNEEGRMHLTVSLVIECKGEIVNGEYGKEAFCSRLKMLCQSQKLAGGSIVSLRDPQVFPAPDDEKQLRQILWRLMPGFALCDRSEWLTTHYHQRRQQQPESTLLDTWLDFAAIQYRAIPPEEGDNAQWEYQPKPMPGYLVPLMCGYQRISPLYSPGEVASARDNSTPFAFTEAVYGVGEWRGLHRVTDIQPLLWRYRTTDTGYYCSAMPVADDFTFNEDDDLE
;
A
#
# COMPACT_ATOMS: atom_id res chain seq x y z
N MET A 1 5.29 -13.25 23.66
CA MET A 1 5.97 -13.87 22.50
C MET A 1 5.68 -13.05 21.24
N ARG A 2 6.42 -13.27 20.15
CA ARG A 2 6.18 -12.64 18.83
C ARG A 2 5.78 -13.71 17.82
N TYR A 3 4.76 -13.42 17.04
CA TYR A 3 4.24 -14.30 15.99
C TYR A 3 4.08 -13.53 14.69
N LEU A 4 4.16 -14.25 13.58
CA LEU A 4 3.71 -13.77 12.27
C LEU A 4 2.37 -14.43 11.93
N ILE A 5 1.36 -13.60 11.69
CA ILE A 5 0.06 -14.04 11.23
C ILE A 5 0.02 -13.87 9.71
N LEU A 6 -0.29 -14.95 9.01
CA LEU A 6 -0.51 -14.98 7.58
C LEU A 6 -2.01 -14.97 7.31
N LEU A 7 -2.50 -13.99 6.55
CA LEU A 7 -3.84 -13.97 5.97
C LEU A 7 -3.69 -14.18 4.46
N PRO A 8 -3.80 -15.42 3.95
CA PRO A 8 -3.46 -15.71 2.58
C PRO A 8 -4.63 -15.49 1.61
N HIS A 9 -4.33 -14.89 0.45
CA HIS A 9 -5.19 -14.78 -0.72
C HIS A 9 -6.60 -14.26 -0.40
N ILE A 10 -6.66 -13.13 0.28
CA ILE A 10 -7.88 -12.37 0.54
C ILE A 10 -8.37 -11.79 -0.79
N ARG A 11 -9.49 -12.32 -1.30
CA ARG A 11 -10.17 -11.82 -2.48
C ARG A 11 -11.14 -10.71 -2.09
N ILE A 12 -10.91 -9.53 -2.63
CA ILE A 12 -11.69 -8.32 -2.32
C ILE A 12 -12.30 -7.78 -3.61
N GLU A 13 -13.59 -7.48 -3.52
CA GLU A 13 -14.35 -6.89 -4.62
C GLU A 13 -14.72 -5.44 -4.34
N ASN A 14 -14.66 -4.60 -5.38
CA ASN A 14 -15.00 -3.17 -5.33
C ASN A 14 -14.21 -2.40 -4.25
N ALA A 15 -12.91 -2.71 -4.11
CA ALA A 15 -12.00 -1.89 -3.32
C ALA A 15 -11.76 -0.55 -4.01
N ASN A 16 -11.50 0.49 -3.23
CA ASN A 16 -11.18 1.82 -3.71
C ASN A 16 -9.86 1.81 -4.49
N ALA A 17 -9.89 2.30 -5.73
CA ALA A 17 -8.74 2.41 -6.61
C ALA A 17 -8.21 3.86 -6.73
N VAL A 18 -8.71 4.80 -5.92
CA VAL A 18 -8.29 6.20 -5.91
C VAL A 18 -7.65 6.54 -4.57
N ALA A 19 -6.43 7.08 -4.60
CA ALA A 19 -5.62 7.42 -3.44
C ALA A 19 -4.98 8.82 -3.63
N GLY A 20 -5.78 9.86 -3.43
CA GLY A 20 -5.34 11.24 -3.65
C GLY A 20 -5.04 11.49 -5.13
N LEU A 21 -3.78 11.81 -5.45
CA LEU A 21 -3.28 12.02 -6.81
C LEU A 21 -2.92 10.73 -7.54
N THR A 22 -2.87 9.58 -6.85
CA THR A 22 -2.57 8.29 -7.46
C THR A 22 -3.84 7.47 -7.65
N TRP A 23 -3.85 6.62 -8.68
CA TRP A 23 -4.90 5.64 -8.89
C TRP A 23 -4.29 4.27 -9.19
N GLY A 24 -5.08 3.21 -9.02
CA GLY A 24 -4.63 1.83 -9.13
C GLY A 24 -4.73 1.11 -7.79
N PHE A 25 -3.60 0.77 -7.19
CA PHE A 25 -3.57 0.04 -5.91
C PHE A 25 -3.99 0.94 -4.74
N PRO A 26 -4.73 0.43 -3.72
CA PRO A 26 -5.20 1.26 -2.62
C PRO A 26 -4.06 1.79 -1.76
N ALA A 27 -4.24 2.96 -1.15
CA ALA A 27 -3.26 3.53 -0.21
C ALA A 27 -2.95 2.56 0.94
N ILE A 28 -1.69 2.54 1.39
CA ILE A 28 -1.23 1.64 2.45
C ILE A 28 -2.00 1.82 3.77
N SER A 29 -2.50 3.03 4.02
CA SER A 29 -3.33 3.36 5.18
C SER A 29 -4.61 2.54 5.27
N HIS A 30 -5.18 2.07 4.15
CA HIS A 30 -6.33 1.17 4.16
C HIS A 30 -5.99 -0.20 4.79
N PHE A 31 -4.80 -0.73 4.50
CA PHE A 31 -4.35 -2.02 5.02
C PHE A 31 -3.98 -1.93 6.49
N LEU A 32 -3.24 -0.89 6.89
CA LEU A 32 -2.94 -0.65 8.29
C LEU A 32 -4.20 -0.35 9.11
N GLY A 33 -5.17 0.37 8.54
CA GLY A 33 -6.45 0.66 9.20
C GLY A 33 -7.27 -0.61 9.42
N TYR A 34 -7.28 -1.51 8.45
CA TYR A 34 -7.92 -2.82 8.55
C TYR A 34 -7.25 -3.70 9.61
N VAL A 35 -5.91 -3.79 9.61
CA VAL A 35 -5.15 -4.54 10.62
C VAL A 35 -5.38 -3.96 12.02
N HIS A 36 -5.43 -2.64 12.15
CA HIS A 36 -5.76 -1.98 13.41
C HIS A 36 -7.19 -2.29 13.88
N ALA A 37 -8.17 -2.32 12.98
CA ALA A 37 -9.54 -2.71 13.29
C ALA A 37 -9.64 -4.18 13.77
N LEU A 38 -8.90 -5.09 13.13
CA LEU A 38 -8.77 -6.48 13.58
C LEU A 38 -8.10 -6.56 14.97
N SER A 39 -7.00 -5.83 15.17
CA SER A 39 -6.25 -5.77 16.43
C SER A 39 -7.17 -5.37 17.59
N ARG A 40 -8.03 -4.37 17.42
CA ARG A 40 -9.00 -3.96 18.46
C ARG A 40 -9.96 -5.07 18.88
N LYS A 41 -10.48 -5.85 17.92
CA LYS A 41 -11.42 -6.95 18.21
C LYS A 41 -10.74 -8.16 18.85
N VAL A 42 -9.53 -8.46 18.38
CA VAL A 42 -8.73 -9.57 18.89
C VAL A 42 -8.20 -9.26 20.29
N ARG A 43 -7.73 -8.04 20.54
CA ARG A 43 -7.23 -7.61 21.85
C ARG A 43 -8.27 -7.80 22.95
N ALA A 44 -9.53 -7.48 22.66
CA ALA A 44 -10.63 -7.65 23.61
C ALA A 44 -10.94 -9.12 23.96
N THR A 45 -10.55 -10.08 23.10
CA THR A 45 -10.92 -11.49 23.26
C THR A 45 -9.74 -12.40 23.61
N HIS A 46 -8.53 -12.10 23.11
CA HIS A 46 -7.35 -12.96 23.22
C HIS A 46 -6.13 -12.22 23.82
N GLY A 47 -6.23 -10.92 24.10
CA GLY A 47 -5.13 -10.14 24.70
C GLY A 47 -3.92 -9.89 23.79
N VAL A 48 -3.95 -10.33 22.53
CA VAL A 48 -2.90 -10.06 21.54
C VAL A 48 -3.19 -8.77 20.75
N HIS A 49 -2.14 -8.15 20.21
CA HIS A 49 -2.26 -6.94 19.38
C HIS A 49 -1.34 -7.03 18.16
N PHE A 50 -1.71 -6.28 17.12
CA PHE A 50 -1.00 -6.22 15.84
C PHE A 50 -0.34 -4.86 15.64
N ASP A 51 0.91 -4.87 15.19
CA ASP A 51 1.76 -3.67 15.12
C ASP A 51 2.24 -3.30 13.72
N GLY A 52 2.33 -4.27 12.80
CA GLY A 52 2.81 -4.03 11.45
C GLY A 52 2.16 -4.96 10.44
N CYS A 53 2.12 -4.52 9.18
CA CYS A 53 1.51 -5.26 8.09
C CYS A 53 2.37 -5.18 6.83
N ALA A 54 2.72 -6.35 6.28
CA ALA A 54 3.20 -6.45 4.91
C ALA A 54 2.03 -6.74 3.97
N VAL A 55 2.05 -6.10 2.82
CA VAL A 55 1.03 -6.26 1.77
C VAL A 55 1.66 -6.95 0.58
N ILE A 56 1.12 -8.11 0.22
CA ILE A 56 1.52 -8.88 -0.95
C ILE A 56 0.37 -8.86 -1.94
N SER A 57 0.61 -8.37 -3.15
CA SER A 57 -0.36 -8.42 -4.25
C SER A 57 -0.12 -9.65 -5.10
N HIS A 58 -1.17 -10.45 -5.33
CA HIS A 58 -1.14 -11.58 -6.25
C HIS A 58 -1.83 -11.24 -7.57
N HIS A 59 -2.87 -10.43 -7.51
CA HIS A 59 -3.65 -10.02 -8.66
C HIS A 59 -4.39 -8.72 -8.34
N SER A 60 -4.39 -7.80 -9.29
CA SER A 60 -5.12 -6.54 -9.20
C SER A 60 -5.73 -6.22 -10.56
N HIS A 61 -7.01 -5.89 -10.57
CA HIS A 61 -7.73 -5.48 -11.77
C HIS A 61 -8.59 -4.28 -11.45
N VAL A 62 -8.21 -3.12 -12.00
CA VAL A 62 -8.99 -1.88 -11.89
C VAL A 62 -10.13 -1.93 -12.89
N GLN A 63 -11.33 -1.56 -12.43
CA GLN A 63 -12.50 -1.41 -13.27
C GLN A 63 -12.40 -0.08 -14.03
N ALA A 64 -11.59 -0.08 -15.08
CA ALA A 64 -11.39 1.05 -15.97
C ALA A 64 -11.41 0.58 -17.43
N TYR A 65 -11.84 1.47 -18.32
CA TYR A 65 -11.85 1.26 -19.76
C TYR A 65 -10.95 2.29 -20.43
N SER A 66 -10.21 1.89 -21.46
CA SER A 66 -9.43 2.81 -22.30
C SER A 66 -9.85 2.68 -23.75
N SER A 67 -10.00 3.82 -24.42
CA SER A 67 -10.22 3.91 -25.87
C SER A 67 -8.94 4.23 -26.65
N GLY A 68 -7.76 3.98 -26.06
CA GLY A 68 -6.45 4.13 -26.71
C GLY A 68 -5.62 5.34 -26.28
N ARG A 69 -6.09 6.16 -25.32
CA ARG A 69 -5.28 7.22 -24.69
C ARG A 69 -5.33 7.11 -23.18
N ASP A 70 -6.44 7.60 -22.60
CA ASP A 70 -6.64 7.66 -21.16
C ASP A 70 -7.59 6.57 -20.68
N TYR A 71 -7.41 6.19 -19.42
CA TYR A 71 -8.33 5.30 -18.72
C TYR A 71 -9.47 6.10 -18.09
N GLN A 72 -10.70 5.60 -18.22
CA GLN A 72 -11.90 6.11 -17.58
C GLN A 72 -12.46 5.05 -16.64
N PHE A 73 -12.87 5.44 -15.42
CA PHE A 73 -13.43 4.49 -14.46
C PHE A 73 -14.81 4.00 -14.88
N ALA A 74 -15.05 2.70 -14.70
CA ALA A 74 -16.38 2.13 -14.87
C ALA A 74 -17.25 2.45 -13.65
N LEU A 75 -18.17 3.40 -13.81
CA LEU A 75 -19.06 3.87 -12.75
C LEU A 75 -20.29 2.97 -12.57
N THR A 76 -20.95 3.10 -11.42
CA THR A 76 -22.26 2.48 -11.18
C THR A 76 -23.39 3.48 -11.27
N ARG A 77 -24.56 2.99 -11.68
CA ARG A 77 -25.78 3.79 -11.68
C ARG A 77 -26.32 3.94 -10.26
N ASN A 78 -26.26 5.15 -9.73
CA ASN A 78 -26.86 5.50 -8.45
C ASN A 78 -28.40 5.54 -8.56
N PRO A 79 -29.13 5.33 -7.45
CA PRO A 79 -30.57 5.52 -7.41
C PRO A 79 -30.98 6.93 -7.87
N LEU A 80 -32.20 7.03 -8.41
CA LEU A 80 -32.78 8.32 -8.81
C LEU A 80 -33.00 9.21 -7.57
N THR A 81 -33.01 10.53 -7.79
CA THR A 81 -33.35 11.49 -6.74
C THR A 81 -34.82 11.35 -6.32
N LYS A 82 -35.20 12.05 -5.24
CA LYS A 82 -36.60 12.11 -4.78
C LYS A 82 -37.57 12.58 -5.88
N GLU A 83 -37.10 13.44 -6.78
CA GLU A 83 -37.85 13.96 -7.93
C GLU A 83 -37.83 13.02 -9.15
N GLY A 84 -37.24 11.83 -9.04
CA GLY A 84 -37.12 10.86 -10.13
C GLY A 84 -36.06 11.21 -11.18
N LYS A 85 -35.18 12.19 -10.90
CA LYS A 85 -34.11 12.61 -11.82
C LYS A 85 -32.83 11.80 -11.59
N THR A 86 -31.96 11.76 -12.59
CA THR A 86 -30.62 11.17 -12.44
C THR A 86 -29.82 11.96 -11.41
N ALA A 87 -29.29 11.27 -10.39
CA ALA A 87 -28.39 11.86 -9.42
C ALA A 87 -27.08 12.30 -10.09
N SER A 88 -26.41 13.31 -9.53
CA SER A 88 -25.10 13.73 -10.02
C SER A 88 -24.11 12.57 -10.02
N PHE A 89 -23.30 12.50 -11.07
CA PHE A 89 -22.24 11.51 -11.17
C PHE A 89 -21.09 11.91 -10.25
N ASN A 90 -20.76 11.02 -9.32
CA ASN A 90 -19.53 11.09 -8.53
C ASN A 90 -18.62 9.97 -9.03
N GLU A 91 -17.41 10.30 -9.47
CA GLU A 91 -16.49 9.31 -9.98
C GLU A 91 -15.85 8.54 -8.81
N GLU A 92 -16.05 7.23 -8.80
CA GLU A 92 -15.45 6.32 -7.82
C GLU A 92 -14.65 5.26 -8.56
N GLY A 93 -13.33 5.30 -8.44
CA GLY A 93 -12.47 4.24 -8.96
C GLY A 93 -12.61 2.98 -8.11
N ARG A 94 -12.92 1.85 -8.76
CA ARG A 94 -13.09 0.55 -8.10
C ARG A 94 -12.17 -0.48 -8.72
N MET A 95 -11.77 -1.45 -7.91
CA MET A 95 -10.95 -2.57 -8.38
C MET A 95 -11.28 -3.87 -7.65
N HIS A 96 -10.93 -4.98 -8.30
CA HIS A 96 -10.87 -6.30 -7.69
C HIS A 96 -9.42 -6.65 -7.41
N LEU A 97 -9.12 -7.12 -6.19
CA LEU A 97 -7.75 -7.47 -5.82
C LEU A 97 -7.70 -8.74 -4.97
N THR A 98 -6.64 -9.50 -5.18
CA THR A 98 -6.26 -10.65 -4.34
C THR A 98 -4.94 -10.33 -3.67
N VAL A 99 -4.98 -10.16 -2.35
CA VAL A 99 -3.80 -9.82 -1.54
C VAL A 99 -3.59 -10.82 -0.43
N SER A 100 -2.35 -11.00 0.00
CA SER A 100 -2.04 -11.62 1.29
C SER A 100 -1.47 -10.57 2.23
N LEU A 101 -1.81 -10.70 3.51
CA LEU A 101 -1.27 -9.85 4.57
C LEU A 101 -0.40 -10.70 5.49
N VAL A 102 0.82 -10.21 5.77
CA VAL A 102 1.67 -10.75 6.83
C VAL A 102 1.66 -9.74 7.96
N ILE A 103 1.21 -10.16 9.15
CA ILE A 103 0.94 -9.26 10.27
C ILE A 103 1.83 -9.64 11.44
N GLU A 104 2.54 -8.65 11.96
CA GLU A 104 3.30 -8.80 13.21
C GLU A 104 2.33 -8.82 14.41
N CYS A 105 2.36 -9.90 15.18
CA CYS A 105 1.50 -10.11 16.34
C CYS A 105 2.33 -10.24 17.62
N LYS A 106 1.95 -9.47 18.64
CA LYS A 106 2.57 -9.51 19.97
C LYS A 106 1.55 -9.93 21.01
N GLY A 107 1.99 -10.82 21.90
CA GLY A 107 1.19 -11.33 23.00
C GLY A 107 1.47 -12.82 23.21
N GLU A 108 0.55 -13.49 23.90
CA GLU A 108 0.61 -14.92 24.15
C GLU A 108 -0.70 -15.56 23.68
N ILE A 109 -0.58 -16.58 22.83
CA ILE A 109 -1.72 -17.39 22.40
C ILE A 109 -1.76 -18.59 23.35
N VAL A 110 -2.71 -18.56 24.28
CA VAL A 110 -2.90 -19.61 25.29
C VAL A 110 -3.35 -20.91 24.63
N ASN A 111 -3.08 -22.06 25.25
CA ASN A 111 -3.47 -23.41 24.80
C ASN A 111 -2.73 -23.96 23.56
N GLY A 112 -1.51 -23.48 23.30
CA GLY A 112 -0.61 -24.06 22.29
C GLY A 112 -1.26 -24.16 20.91
N GLU A 113 -1.16 -25.33 20.25
CA GLU A 113 -1.72 -25.56 18.91
C GLU A 113 -3.24 -25.45 18.85
N TYR A 114 -3.96 -25.96 19.86
CA TYR A 114 -5.42 -25.84 19.92
C TYR A 114 -5.86 -24.36 19.99
N GLY A 115 -5.12 -23.56 20.76
CA GLY A 115 -5.31 -22.11 20.81
C GLY A 115 -5.08 -21.43 19.47
N LYS A 116 -4.03 -21.82 18.74
CA LYS A 116 -3.73 -21.29 17.41
C LYS A 116 -4.83 -21.63 16.39
N GLU A 117 -5.34 -22.86 16.36
CA GLU A 117 -6.42 -23.26 15.46
C GLU A 117 -7.73 -22.50 15.73
N ALA A 118 -8.11 -22.40 17.00
CA ALA A 118 -9.27 -21.62 17.42
C ALA A 118 -9.11 -20.13 17.05
N PHE A 119 -7.91 -19.59 17.25
CA PHE A 119 -7.57 -18.22 16.89
C PHE A 119 -7.62 -17.98 15.38
N CYS A 120 -7.07 -18.88 14.56
CA CYS A 120 -7.15 -18.82 13.10
C CYS A 120 -8.60 -18.85 12.61
N SER A 121 -9.42 -19.74 13.18
CA SER A 121 -10.86 -19.83 12.87
C SER A 121 -11.59 -18.53 13.20
N ARG A 122 -11.28 -17.93 14.35
CA ARG A 122 -11.83 -16.64 14.75
C ARG A 122 -11.38 -15.51 13.83
N LEU A 123 -10.09 -15.47 13.48
CA LEU A 123 -9.54 -14.49 12.53
C LEU A 123 -10.23 -14.58 11.18
N LYS A 124 -10.47 -15.79 10.67
CA LYS A 124 -11.15 -16.01 9.39
C LYS A 124 -12.55 -15.39 9.39
N MET A 125 -13.34 -15.66 10.44
CA MET A 125 -14.67 -15.05 10.61
C MET A 125 -14.59 -13.52 10.73
N LEU A 126 -13.64 -13.00 11.51
CA LEU A 126 -13.47 -11.56 11.69
C LEU A 126 -13.08 -10.86 10.38
N CYS A 127 -12.25 -11.49 9.57
CA CYS A 127 -11.85 -10.96 8.26
C CYS A 127 -13.06 -10.86 7.31
N GLN A 128 -13.86 -11.92 7.19
CA GLN A 128 -15.03 -11.93 6.31
C GLN A 128 -16.14 -10.95 6.76
N SER A 129 -16.21 -10.64 8.06
CA SER A 129 -17.18 -9.66 8.59
C SER A 129 -16.79 -8.19 8.35
N GLN A 130 -15.67 -7.92 7.70
CA GLN A 130 -15.10 -6.58 7.55
C GLN A 130 -14.84 -6.24 6.09
N LYS A 131 -14.57 -4.95 5.84
CA LYS A 131 -14.20 -4.43 4.54
C LYS A 131 -12.73 -4.05 4.52
N LEU A 132 -12.06 -4.28 3.40
CA LEU A 132 -10.69 -3.83 3.17
C LEU A 132 -10.68 -2.84 2.00
N ALA A 133 -10.09 -1.66 2.22
CA ALA A 133 -10.10 -0.55 1.27
C ALA A 133 -11.51 -0.20 0.74
N GLY A 134 -12.54 -0.28 1.57
CA GLY A 134 -13.95 -0.06 1.19
C GLY A 134 -14.62 -1.22 0.46
N GLY A 135 -13.85 -2.19 -0.05
CA GLY A 135 -14.33 -3.37 -0.74
C GLY A 135 -14.78 -4.50 0.19
N SER A 136 -15.59 -5.40 -0.34
CA SER A 136 -16.10 -6.58 0.37
C SER A 136 -15.13 -7.75 0.22
N ILE A 137 -14.82 -8.45 1.32
CA ILE A 137 -14.01 -9.67 1.29
C ILE A 137 -14.91 -10.86 0.92
N VAL A 138 -14.68 -11.41 -0.27
CA VAL A 138 -15.47 -12.54 -0.81
C VAL A 138 -14.99 -13.87 -0.24
N SER A 139 -13.67 -14.05 -0.18
CA SER A 139 -13.06 -15.27 0.34
C SER A 139 -11.63 -15.02 0.78
N LEU A 140 -11.11 -15.89 1.63
CA LEU A 140 -9.70 -15.98 1.97
C LEU A 140 -9.33 -17.43 2.27
N ARG A 141 -8.05 -17.80 2.06
CA ARG A 141 -7.53 -19.08 2.55
C ARG A 141 -7.42 -19.06 4.08
N ASP A 142 -7.24 -20.23 4.68
CA ASP A 142 -7.17 -20.34 6.13
C ASP A 142 -6.00 -19.52 6.70
N PRO A 143 -6.26 -18.65 7.70
CA PRO A 143 -5.21 -17.95 8.42
C PRO A 143 -4.20 -18.92 9.03
N GLN A 144 -2.93 -18.54 9.03
CA GLN A 144 -1.85 -19.34 9.61
C GLN A 144 -1.08 -18.49 10.61
N VAL A 145 -0.61 -19.11 11.70
CA VAL A 145 0.18 -18.45 12.74
C VAL A 145 1.52 -19.15 12.84
N PHE A 146 2.57 -18.38 12.61
CA PHE A 146 3.95 -18.84 12.73
C PHE A 146 4.62 -18.16 13.92
N PRO A 147 5.59 -18.81 14.59
CA PRO A 147 6.54 -18.07 15.41
C PRO A 147 7.25 -17.01 14.54
N ALA A 148 7.73 -15.94 15.15
CA ALA A 148 8.60 -15.01 14.44
C ALA A 148 9.82 -15.77 13.90
N PRO A 149 10.19 -15.60 12.61
CA PRO A 149 11.29 -16.33 12.01
C PRO A 149 12.61 -15.86 12.63
N ASP A 150 13.44 -16.81 13.04
CA ASP A 150 14.78 -16.53 13.59
C ASP A 150 15.85 -16.47 12.49
N ASP A 151 15.57 -17.03 11.30
CA ASP A 151 16.48 -17.10 10.17
C ASP A 151 15.78 -16.87 8.81
N GLU A 152 16.59 -16.61 7.77
CA GLU A 152 16.11 -16.38 6.40
C GLU A 152 15.39 -17.62 5.82
N LYS A 153 15.81 -18.83 6.19
CA LYS A 153 15.22 -20.07 5.64
C LYS A 153 13.78 -20.24 6.10
N GLN A 154 13.50 -19.99 7.37
CA GLN A 154 12.16 -20.00 7.95
C GLN A 154 11.30 -18.90 7.32
N LEU A 155 11.84 -17.69 7.18
CA LEU A 155 11.13 -16.61 6.49
C LEU A 155 10.76 -17.01 5.07
N ARG A 156 11.72 -17.56 4.31
CA ARG A 156 11.52 -18.01 2.93
C ARG A 156 10.46 -19.10 2.83
N GLN A 157 10.42 -20.04 3.76
CA GLN A 157 9.35 -21.06 3.84
C GLN A 157 7.96 -20.46 4.05
N ILE A 158 7.86 -19.36 4.81
CA ILE A 158 6.59 -18.64 5.01
C ILE A 158 6.22 -17.88 3.74
N LEU A 159 7.14 -17.09 3.17
CA LEU A 159 6.88 -16.25 2.00
C LEU A 159 6.62 -17.06 0.72
N TRP A 160 7.24 -18.24 0.56
CA TRP A 160 7.00 -19.10 -0.59
C TRP A 160 5.54 -19.57 -0.72
N ARG A 161 4.80 -19.64 0.39
CA ARG A 161 3.35 -19.94 0.38
C ARG A 161 2.52 -18.83 -0.26
N LEU A 162 3.11 -17.64 -0.41
CA LEU A 162 2.52 -16.47 -1.02
C LEU A 162 2.98 -16.28 -2.48
N MET A 163 3.74 -17.22 -3.05
CA MET A 163 4.04 -17.17 -4.47
C MET A 163 2.89 -17.75 -5.31
N PRO A 164 2.63 -17.21 -6.52
CA PRO A 164 3.22 -15.99 -7.07
C PRO A 164 2.64 -14.73 -6.41
N GLY A 165 3.49 -13.74 -6.12
CA GLY A 165 3.07 -12.47 -5.51
C GLY A 165 4.23 -11.49 -5.38
N PHE A 166 3.90 -10.20 -5.30
CA PHE A 166 4.84 -9.10 -5.13
C PHE A 166 4.55 -8.38 -3.82
N ALA A 167 5.57 -8.18 -3.00
CA ALA A 167 5.46 -7.40 -1.78
C ALA A 167 5.64 -5.91 -2.07
N LEU A 168 4.84 -5.07 -1.42
CA LEU A 168 4.99 -3.62 -1.49
C LEU A 168 5.98 -3.17 -0.40
N CYS A 169 7.12 -2.61 -0.82
CA CYS A 169 8.13 -2.01 0.06
C CYS A 169 8.04 -0.48 0.05
N ASP A 170 8.44 0.15 1.14
CA ASP A 170 8.62 1.61 1.21
C ASP A 170 10.00 1.98 0.62
N ARG A 171 10.02 2.95 -0.31
CA ARG A 171 11.22 3.51 -0.96
C ARG A 171 11.23 5.04 -0.89
N SER A 172 10.58 5.61 0.11
CA SER A 172 10.53 7.06 0.30
C SER A 172 11.94 7.68 0.49
N GLU A 173 12.94 6.89 0.93
CA GLU A 173 14.33 7.30 0.97
C GLU A 173 14.92 7.61 -0.42
N TRP A 174 14.53 6.86 -1.46
CA TRP A 174 15.00 7.10 -2.83
C TRP A 174 14.46 8.39 -3.42
N LEU A 175 13.23 8.75 -3.08
CA LEU A 175 12.67 10.07 -3.44
C LEU A 175 13.51 11.20 -2.87
N THR A 176 13.92 11.07 -1.60
CA THR A 176 14.74 12.08 -0.93
C THR A 176 16.12 12.19 -1.57
N THR A 177 16.76 11.05 -1.86
CA THR A 177 18.06 11.00 -2.54
C THR A 177 18.00 11.63 -3.93
N HIS A 178 16.99 11.26 -4.74
CA HIS A 178 16.80 11.81 -6.08
C HIS A 178 16.53 13.32 -6.04
N TYR A 179 15.73 13.79 -5.08
CA TYR A 179 15.46 15.21 -4.89
C TYR A 179 16.75 16.01 -4.63
N HIS A 180 17.62 15.50 -3.76
CA HIS A 180 18.91 16.15 -3.48
C HIS A 180 19.83 16.18 -4.70
N GLN A 181 19.93 15.08 -5.45
CA GLN A 181 20.71 15.01 -6.69
C GLN A 181 20.17 15.99 -7.74
N ARG A 182 18.84 16.04 -7.92
CA ARG A 182 18.20 16.93 -8.88
C ARG A 182 18.41 18.40 -8.52
N ARG A 183 18.31 18.77 -7.23
CA ARG A 183 18.57 20.15 -6.79
C ARG A 183 20.00 20.63 -7.04
N GLN A 184 20.98 19.73 -7.10
CA GLN A 184 22.36 20.10 -7.47
C GLN A 184 22.46 20.52 -8.93
N GLN A 185 21.67 19.93 -9.82
CA GLN A 185 21.66 20.24 -11.26
C GLN A 185 20.66 21.35 -11.61
N GLN A 186 19.51 21.37 -10.92
CA GLN A 186 18.38 22.27 -11.15
C GLN A 186 17.85 22.81 -9.82
N PRO A 187 18.35 23.97 -9.35
CA PRO A 187 17.99 24.51 -8.04
C PRO A 187 16.50 24.79 -7.84
N GLU A 188 15.75 25.05 -8.91
CA GLU A 188 14.30 25.35 -8.91
C GLU A 188 13.40 24.12 -8.86
N SER A 189 13.97 22.90 -8.92
CA SER A 189 13.17 21.66 -8.91
C SER A 189 12.36 21.54 -7.62
N THR A 190 11.06 21.25 -7.76
CA THR A 190 10.21 20.93 -6.62
C THR A 190 10.28 19.45 -6.26
N LEU A 191 9.82 19.11 -5.05
CA LEU A 191 9.69 17.71 -4.63
C LEU A 191 8.65 16.96 -5.46
N LEU A 192 7.60 17.66 -5.90
CA LEU A 192 6.55 17.08 -6.75
C LEU A 192 7.11 16.70 -8.13
N ASP A 193 7.94 17.56 -8.74
CA ASP A 193 8.58 17.26 -10.03
C ASP A 193 9.47 16.02 -9.94
N THR A 194 10.21 15.90 -8.84
CA THR A 194 11.07 14.74 -8.56
C THR A 194 10.22 13.48 -8.35
N TRP A 195 9.09 13.59 -7.67
CA TRP A 195 8.16 12.48 -7.46
C TRP A 195 7.53 12.00 -8.77
N LEU A 196 7.25 12.91 -9.70
CA LEU A 196 6.72 12.57 -11.04
C LEU A 196 7.72 11.82 -11.91
N ASP A 197 9.03 11.99 -11.74
CA ASP A 197 10.03 11.20 -12.49
C ASP A 197 9.90 9.69 -12.24
N PHE A 198 9.50 9.29 -11.03
CA PHE A 198 9.25 7.88 -10.71
C PHE A 198 8.05 7.32 -11.51
N ALA A 199 7.09 8.16 -11.90
CA ALA A 199 5.95 7.76 -12.73
C ALA A 199 6.23 7.90 -14.24
N ALA A 200 6.89 8.97 -14.66
CA ALA A 200 7.02 9.36 -16.06
C ALA A 200 7.95 8.43 -16.86
N ILE A 201 7.55 8.10 -18.09
CA ILE A 201 8.44 7.51 -19.10
C ILE A 201 9.03 8.68 -19.87
N GLN A 202 10.35 8.83 -19.81
CA GLN A 202 11.05 9.97 -20.40
C GLN A 202 11.87 9.52 -21.60
N TYR A 203 11.90 10.34 -22.64
CA TYR A 203 12.78 10.17 -23.79
C TYR A 203 13.55 11.47 -24.02
N ARG A 204 14.83 11.36 -24.41
CA ARG A 204 15.68 12.49 -24.77
C ARG A 204 16.03 12.41 -26.24
N ALA A 205 15.89 13.54 -26.93
CA ALA A 205 16.36 13.67 -28.30
C ALA A 205 17.89 13.83 -28.30
N ILE A 206 18.57 12.92 -29.00
CA ILE A 206 20.00 13.00 -29.31
C ILE A 206 20.12 13.62 -30.70
N PRO A 207 20.78 14.78 -30.84
CA PRO A 207 21.01 15.39 -32.13
C PRO A 207 21.96 14.51 -32.96
N PRO A 208 21.68 14.27 -34.25
CA PRO A 208 22.57 13.49 -35.10
C PRO A 208 23.87 14.26 -35.41
N GLU A 209 24.96 13.52 -35.71
CA GLU A 209 26.20 14.13 -36.20
C GLU A 209 26.07 14.67 -37.63
N GLU A 210 25.23 14.04 -38.48
CA GLU A 210 24.86 14.49 -39.82
C GLU A 210 23.37 14.24 -40.11
N GLY A 211 22.66 15.24 -40.66
CA GLY A 211 21.23 15.18 -41.02
C GLY A 211 20.28 15.90 -40.04
N ASP A 212 18.98 15.89 -40.35
CA ASP A 212 17.95 16.63 -39.58
C ASP A 212 17.13 15.77 -38.60
N ASN A 213 17.29 14.44 -38.62
CA ASN A 213 16.45 13.53 -37.81
C ASN A 213 17.10 13.19 -36.46
N ALA A 214 16.51 13.68 -35.37
CA ALA A 214 16.92 13.34 -34.00
C ALA A 214 16.54 11.90 -33.63
N GLN A 215 17.46 11.18 -32.97
CA GLN A 215 17.19 9.88 -32.37
C GLN A 215 16.60 10.09 -30.98
N TRP A 216 15.53 9.36 -30.63
CA TRP A 216 14.92 9.42 -29.30
C TRP A 216 15.41 8.25 -28.46
N GLU A 217 16.12 8.55 -27.37
CA GLU A 217 16.63 7.55 -26.44
C GLU A 217 15.81 7.56 -25.16
N TYR A 218 15.38 6.37 -24.73
CA TYR A 218 14.71 6.20 -23.44
C TYR A 218 15.65 6.61 -22.30
N GLN A 219 15.13 7.38 -21.36
CA GLN A 219 15.86 7.75 -20.16
C GLN A 219 15.46 6.80 -19.03
N PRO A 220 16.42 6.11 -18.39
CA PRO A 220 16.12 5.18 -17.32
C PRO A 220 15.44 5.89 -16.14
N LYS A 221 14.67 5.11 -15.37
CA LYS A 221 14.08 5.60 -14.12
C LYS A 221 15.18 6.03 -13.14
N PRO A 222 14.87 6.92 -12.17
CA PRO A 222 15.86 7.39 -11.20
C PRO A 222 16.56 6.29 -10.41
N MET A 223 15.86 5.17 -10.19
CA MET A 223 16.34 4.00 -9.47
C MET A 223 15.80 2.73 -10.13
N PRO A 224 16.48 1.57 -9.99
CA PRO A 224 16.07 0.31 -10.60
C PRO A 224 14.84 -0.31 -9.90
N GLY A 225 14.21 -1.27 -10.58
CA GLY A 225 13.07 -2.01 -10.06
C GLY A 225 11.71 -1.39 -10.39
N TYR A 226 10.64 -2.07 -9.96
CA TYR A 226 9.28 -1.63 -10.26
C TYR A 226 8.79 -0.60 -9.24
N LEU A 227 9.09 0.66 -9.50
CA LEU A 227 8.77 1.78 -8.62
C LEU A 227 7.42 2.38 -8.93
N VAL A 228 6.65 2.65 -7.87
CA VAL A 228 5.32 3.22 -7.96
C VAL A 228 5.18 4.40 -7.00
N PRO A 229 4.65 5.53 -7.47
CA PRO A 229 4.17 6.57 -6.57
C PRO A 229 2.97 6.04 -5.78
N LEU A 230 2.94 6.29 -4.46
CA LEU A 230 1.79 5.93 -3.64
C LEU A 230 1.52 6.95 -2.54
N MET A 231 0.28 6.92 -2.04
CA MET A 231 -0.11 7.68 -0.87
C MET A 231 0.34 6.97 0.42
N CYS A 232 1.21 7.63 1.18
CA CYS A 232 1.83 7.10 2.38
C CYS A 232 1.28 7.71 3.68
N GLY A 233 0.23 8.54 3.64
CA GLY A 233 -0.38 9.04 4.86
C GLY A 233 -1.02 10.42 4.71
N TYR A 234 -1.03 11.16 5.81
CA TYR A 234 -1.70 12.44 5.94
C TYR A 234 -0.85 13.46 6.70
N GLN A 235 -0.85 14.70 6.23
CA GLN A 235 -0.25 15.85 6.89
C GLN A 235 -1.34 16.78 7.39
N ARG A 236 -1.29 17.18 8.66
CA ARG A 236 -2.21 18.17 9.23
C ARG A 236 -1.98 19.55 8.61
N ILE A 237 -3.06 20.19 8.19
CA ILE A 237 -3.09 21.55 7.61
C ILE A 237 -3.87 22.55 8.47
N SER A 238 -4.42 22.12 9.61
CA SER A 238 -5.13 22.98 10.57
C SER A 238 -4.55 22.86 11.98
N PRO A 239 -4.98 23.70 12.93
CA PRO A 239 -4.83 23.40 14.35
C PRO A 239 -5.53 22.08 14.72
N LEU A 240 -5.18 21.53 15.89
CA LEU A 240 -5.90 20.41 16.49
C LEU A 240 -7.08 20.98 17.30
N TYR A 241 -8.28 20.72 16.83
CA TYR A 241 -9.52 21.14 17.47
C TYR A 241 -9.93 20.20 18.60
N SER A 242 -10.55 20.75 19.63
CA SER A 242 -11.03 19.97 20.77
C SER A 242 -12.27 19.13 20.39
N PRO A 243 -12.55 18.02 21.09
CA PRO A 243 -13.75 17.23 20.85
C PRO A 243 -15.03 18.08 20.92
N GLY A 244 -15.89 17.98 19.89
CA GLY A 244 -17.15 18.72 19.81
C GLY A 244 -17.05 20.15 19.25
N GLU A 245 -15.85 20.65 18.94
CA GLU A 245 -15.65 21.98 18.35
C GLU A 245 -16.03 22.03 16.86
N VAL A 246 -15.79 20.94 16.13
CA VAL A 246 -16.08 20.84 14.69
C VAL A 246 -17.45 20.21 14.47
N ALA A 247 -18.35 20.95 13.83
CA ALA A 247 -19.68 20.46 13.49
C ALA A 247 -19.63 19.29 12.50
N SER A 248 -20.58 18.35 12.62
CA SER A 248 -20.68 17.16 11.75
C SER A 248 -19.44 16.27 11.72
N ALA A 249 -18.61 16.30 12.77
CA ALA A 249 -17.57 15.31 12.97
C ALA A 249 -18.17 13.90 13.18
N ARG A 250 -17.37 12.86 12.94
CA ARG A 250 -17.79 11.46 13.09
C ARG A 250 -18.23 11.12 14.52
N ASP A 251 -17.55 11.71 15.49
CA ASP A 251 -17.90 11.66 16.91
C ASP A 251 -17.44 12.95 17.61
N ASN A 252 -18.01 13.21 18.79
CA ASN A 252 -17.70 14.40 19.60
C ASN A 252 -16.76 14.08 20.78
N SER A 253 -16.06 12.95 20.72
CA SER A 253 -15.15 12.46 21.79
C SER A 253 -13.69 12.46 21.38
N THR A 254 -13.40 12.53 20.09
CA THR A 254 -12.06 12.49 19.50
C THR A 254 -11.64 13.88 19.01
N PRO A 255 -10.40 14.33 19.26
CA PRO A 255 -9.87 15.55 18.65
C PRO A 255 -9.91 15.49 17.12
N PHE A 256 -10.08 16.64 16.47
CA PHE A 256 -10.24 16.73 15.02
C PHE A 256 -9.18 17.63 14.39
N ALA A 257 -8.71 17.28 13.19
CA ALA A 257 -7.91 18.18 12.37
C ALA A 257 -8.15 17.93 10.88
N PHE A 258 -8.06 18.98 10.07
CA PHE A 258 -8.03 18.86 8.61
C PHE A 258 -6.64 18.43 8.15
N THR A 259 -6.60 17.54 7.16
CA THR A 259 -5.37 16.94 6.66
C THR A 259 -5.36 16.85 5.15
N GLU A 260 -4.17 16.88 4.56
CA GLU A 260 -3.93 16.58 3.16
C GLU A 260 -3.17 15.26 3.00
N ALA A 261 -3.26 14.65 1.83
CA ALA A 261 -2.56 13.43 1.49
C ALA A 261 -1.05 13.66 1.35
N VAL A 262 -0.26 12.70 1.85
CA VAL A 262 1.19 12.69 1.70
C VAL A 262 1.58 11.53 0.80
N TYR A 263 2.50 11.81 -0.12
CA TYR A 263 2.96 10.85 -1.11
C TYR A 263 4.41 10.43 -0.87
N GLY A 264 4.70 9.19 -1.23
CA GLY A 264 6.04 8.63 -1.26
C GLY A 264 6.21 7.75 -2.48
N VAL A 265 7.28 6.97 -2.48
CA VAL A 265 7.58 5.98 -3.52
C VAL A 265 7.63 4.62 -2.84
N GLY A 266 7.12 3.60 -3.52
CA GLY A 266 7.21 2.22 -3.11
C GLY A 266 7.71 1.36 -4.25
N GLU A 267 8.09 0.14 -3.91
CA GLU A 267 8.60 -0.84 -4.87
C GLU A 267 7.74 -2.11 -4.78
N TRP A 268 7.32 -2.63 -5.93
CA TRP A 268 6.78 -3.98 -6.00
C TRP A 268 7.94 -4.96 -6.16
N ARG A 269 8.33 -5.60 -5.05
CA ARG A 269 9.46 -6.51 -4.99
C ARG A 269 8.99 -7.97 -5.02
N GLY A 270 9.62 -8.78 -5.86
CA GLY A 270 9.37 -10.22 -5.90
C GLY A 270 9.75 -10.88 -4.57
N LEU A 271 8.88 -11.76 -4.05
CA LEU A 271 9.08 -12.42 -2.74
C LEU A 271 10.38 -13.24 -2.65
N HIS A 272 10.92 -13.70 -3.77
CA HIS A 272 12.18 -14.45 -3.83
C HIS A 272 13.42 -13.59 -3.52
N ARG A 273 13.31 -12.25 -3.60
CA ARG A 273 14.38 -11.28 -3.29
C ARG A 273 14.35 -10.78 -1.85
N VAL A 274 13.44 -11.31 -1.03
CA VAL A 274 13.21 -10.85 0.34
C VAL A 274 14.00 -11.73 1.30
N THR A 275 14.97 -11.12 1.97
CA THR A 275 15.83 -11.78 2.97
C THR A 275 15.46 -11.39 4.40
N ASP A 276 14.81 -10.24 4.60
CA ASP A 276 14.29 -9.76 5.88
C ASP A 276 12.82 -9.34 5.74
N ILE A 277 12.03 -9.64 6.78
CA ILE A 277 10.63 -9.27 6.88
C ILE A 277 10.44 -7.83 7.32
N GLN A 278 11.38 -7.23 8.07
CA GLN A 278 11.21 -5.89 8.63
C GLN A 278 10.96 -4.80 7.58
N PRO A 279 11.66 -4.79 6.43
CA PRO A 279 11.39 -3.82 5.37
C PRO A 279 10.04 -3.99 4.68
N LEU A 280 9.40 -5.17 4.81
CA LEU A 280 8.05 -5.37 4.28
C LEU A 280 6.95 -4.90 5.24
N LEU A 281 7.26 -4.78 6.54
CA LEU A 281 6.26 -4.48 7.57
C LEU A 281 6.03 -2.97 7.67
N TRP A 282 4.99 -2.49 6.99
CA TRP A 282 4.50 -1.13 7.14
C TRP A 282 3.93 -0.90 8.53
N ARG A 283 4.21 0.28 9.09
CA ARG A 283 3.75 0.71 10.41
C ARG A 283 3.33 2.17 10.38
N TYR A 284 2.51 2.56 11.36
CA TYR A 284 2.22 3.97 11.57
C TYR A 284 3.41 4.67 12.20
N ARG A 285 3.83 5.78 11.58
CA ARG A 285 4.80 6.73 12.10
C ARG A 285 4.07 8.05 12.30
N THR A 286 3.75 8.36 13.55
CA THR A 286 3.04 9.59 13.91
C THR A 286 4.01 10.63 14.46
N THR A 287 3.75 11.89 14.13
CA THR A 287 4.38 13.07 14.71
C THR A 287 3.29 13.98 15.27
N ASP A 288 3.65 15.12 15.85
CA ASP A 288 2.66 16.09 16.37
C ASP A 288 1.68 16.61 15.30
N THR A 289 2.08 16.57 14.02
CA THR A 289 1.30 17.07 12.88
C THR A 289 1.07 16.04 11.78
N GLY A 290 1.78 14.91 11.80
CA GLY A 290 1.84 13.98 10.70
C GLY A 290 1.36 12.58 11.08
N TYR A 291 0.63 11.97 10.17
CA TYR A 291 0.20 10.58 10.27
C TYR A 291 0.69 9.82 9.05
N TYR A 292 1.89 9.26 9.15
CA TYR A 292 2.55 8.60 8.03
C TYR A 292 2.51 7.08 8.21
N CYS A 293 2.62 6.39 7.09
CA CYS A 293 2.79 4.96 6.99
C CYS A 293 4.16 4.75 6.36
N SER A 294 5.05 4.04 7.04
CA SER A 294 6.39 3.78 6.55
C SER A 294 6.85 2.39 6.94
N ALA A 295 7.80 1.84 6.20
CA ALA A 295 8.50 0.62 6.56
C ALA A 295 9.98 0.91 6.88
N MET A 296 10.73 -0.10 7.31
CA MET A 296 12.19 0.05 7.39
C MET A 296 12.77 0.07 5.97
N PRO A 297 13.86 0.82 5.73
CA PRO A 297 14.55 0.78 4.44
C PRO A 297 14.98 -0.64 4.11
N VAL A 298 14.87 -1.04 2.84
CA VAL A 298 15.41 -2.34 2.42
C VAL A 298 16.92 -2.20 2.26
N ALA A 299 17.67 -3.16 2.81
CA ALA A 299 19.09 -3.30 2.50
C ALA A 299 19.20 -3.88 1.08
N ASP A 300 19.70 -3.07 0.15
CA ASP A 300 19.91 -3.49 -1.23
C ASP A 300 21.37 -3.90 -1.43
N ASP A 301 21.59 -5.19 -1.74
CA ASP A 301 22.80 -5.64 -2.39
C ASP A 301 22.63 -5.38 -3.90
N PHE A 302 23.25 -4.34 -4.42
CA PHE A 302 23.23 -4.01 -5.85
C PHE A 302 24.09 -5.00 -6.65
N THR A 303 23.78 -6.29 -6.62
CA THR A 303 24.22 -7.22 -7.65
C THR A 303 23.27 -7.07 -8.83
N PHE A 304 23.65 -6.22 -9.77
CA PHE A 304 22.98 -6.08 -11.06
C PHE A 304 22.95 -7.44 -11.76
N ASN A 305 21.76 -8.02 -11.97
CA ASN A 305 21.56 -8.98 -13.04
C ASN A 305 21.20 -8.14 -14.27
N GLU A 306 22.14 -8.03 -15.21
CA GLU A 306 21.99 -7.27 -16.46
C GLU A 306 20.82 -7.76 -17.36
N ASP A 307 20.19 -8.88 -17.02
CA ASP A 307 19.16 -9.52 -17.84
C ASP A 307 17.73 -8.99 -17.62
N ASP A 308 17.42 -8.27 -16.53
CA ASP A 308 16.04 -7.89 -16.19
C ASP A 308 15.54 -6.58 -16.83
N ASP A 309 16.43 -5.76 -17.41
CA ASP A 309 16.08 -4.45 -18.00
C ASP A 309 15.93 -4.49 -19.54
N LEU A 310 15.87 -5.69 -20.14
CA LEU A 310 15.81 -5.88 -21.60
C LEU A 310 14.46 -6.40 -22.15
N GLU A 311 13.38 -6.40 -21.37
CA GLU A 311 12.02 -6.72 -21.86
C GLU A 311 11.01 -5.57 -21.72
#